data_AF-A0A6A6AJ76-F1
#
_entry.id   AF-A0A6A6AJ76-F1
#
_cell.length_a   1.000
_cell.length_b   1.000
_cell.length_c   1.000
_cell.angle_alpha   90.00
_cell.angle_beta   90.00
_cell.angle_gamma   90.00
#
_symmetry.space_group_name_H-M   'P 1'
#
loop_
_entity.id
_entity.type
_entity.pdbx_description
1 polymer ?
#
loop_
_entity_poly.entity_id
_entity_poly.type
_entity_poly.pdbx_seq_one_letter_code
_entity_poly.pdbx_strand_id
1 'polypeptide(L)'
;MTTQFYPGKRLSFDNQLCTVRYHGQVQGTKGEWLGVEWDDPTRGKHSGEHQDIKYFKCFSSHSTAGSFIRPTRKPDTPRSFVEALKAKYASEDYDDPNFEDPDVHVVFVMKEGDSKKKDPLAKLNQPIKFSGKVAEEVGFDKIRKQLAQLEELKIIILDGLCMWRPNARLKEQEEGWSEGQTDVKDACPKAYELDLSRNLFEEWREIFSVCEQLDRLTHLRVDGNRFRDMSLTEAERERCLKAFANIKRLGMEENLLPWEQLAEVTHLFPVLSTFVASSNLYTALTSHDLNSTITDLTLEDNLFPSLSALQPLTKLPNLQRLVLKQNKICEINDPGSPAPVFPSTLSEVDMSFNEITAWAFVDKLEHVFPGLTSLRVSHNPLYESLQAADGRTLTADDGYMLTLARLGNLKTLNYSPINPKERLNAESYYLSLIAREVQFAPERLQTQILDSHPRYKWLCEEYGEPNIQRSKNAVNPNSLAARLIRIKFCLVAGETQKANIKSKTYEAEIPMSCTAYTVLGIVAKHFDIKPSKCGLIWETGDWMSANKSMADLGEDDWNSDDSEDERGADRVMREVDIVPGTRSIGTWIDGSEATVRVEIK
;
A
#
# COMPACT_ATOMS: atom_id res chain seq x y z
N MET A 1 22.39 22.98 38.55
CA MET A 1 20.95 23.05 38.88
C MET A 1 20.40 21.63 38.86
N THR A 2 19.57 21.25 39.82
CA THR A 2 18.88 19.95 39.82
C THR A 2 17.81 19.94 38.74
N THR A 3 17.90 19.03 37.77
CA THR A 3 16.88 18.87 36.73
C THR A 3 15.57 18.44 37.38
N GLN A 4 14.57 19.33 37.39
CA GLN A 4 13.22 18.97 37.82
C GLN A 4 12.56 18.09 36.76
N PHE A 5 12.04 16.94 37.16
CA PHE A 5 11.30 16.01 36.30
C PHE A 5 9.80 16.20 36.48
N TYR A 6 9.05 16.13 35.38
CA TYR A 6 7.60 16.21 35.34
C TYR A 6 7.08 15.56 34.06
N PRO A 7 5.83 15.05 34.02
CA PRO A 7 5.23 14.54 32.79
C PRO A 7 5.18 15.60 31.67
N GLY A 8 5.58 15.23 30.46
CA GLY A 8 5.74 16.13 29.31
C GLY A 8 7.15 16.68 29.14
N LYS A 9 8.05 16.55 30.14
CA LYS A 9 9.43 17.00 30.00
C LYS A 9 10.16 16.21 28.91
N ARG A 10 10.79 16.92 27.97
CA ARG A 10 11.68 16.34 26.97
C ARG A 10 13.06 16.10 27.57
N LEU A 11 13.63 14.92 27.30
CA LEU A 11 14.98 14.55 27.72
C LEU A 11 15.69 13.82 26.57
N SER A 12 17.00 13.84 26.59
CA SER A 12 17.82 12.94 25.77
C SER A 12 18.71 12.10 26.67
N PHE A 13 18.92 10.84 26.30
CA PHE A 13 19.90 9.96 26.93
C PHE A 13 20.67 9.21 25.84
N ASP A 14 22.00 9.36 25.82
CA ASP A 14 22.87 8.74 24.83
C ASP A 14 22.44 9.14 23.39
N ASN A 15 22.15 10.43 23.18
CA ASN A 15 21.67 10.98 21.90
C ASN A 15 20.33 10.38 21.43
N GLN A 16 19.50 9.91 22.36
CA GLN A 16 18.17 9.37 22.07
C GLN A 16 17.11 10.17 22.83
N LEU A 17 16.18 10.77 22.08
CA LEU A 17 15.13 11.62 22.64
C LEU A 17 14.01 10.80 23.26
N CYS A 18 13.47 11.32 24.35
CA CYS A 18 12.32 10.75 25.01
C CYS A 18 11.51 11.83 25.73
N THR A 19 10.27 11.47 26.05
CA THR A 19 9.34 12.30 26.80
C THR A 19 8.98 11.60 28.11
N VAL A 20 9.12 12.30 29.23
CA VAL A 20 8.67 11.79 30.54
C VAL A 20 7.15 11.65 30.52
N ARG A 21 6.62 10.46 30.82
CA ARG A 21 5.19 10.17 30.93
C ARG A 21 4.75 9.87 32.37
N TYR A 22 5.69 9.50 33.23
CA TYR A 22 5.44 9.18 34.62
C TYR A 22 6.66 9.53 35.48
N HIS A 23 6.42 10.02 36.70
CA HIS A 23 7.44 10.15 37.74
C HIS A 23 6.85 9.70 39.07
N GLY A 24 7.42 8.66 39.67
CA GLY A 24 6.94 8.12 40.94
C GLY A 24 7.49 6.73 41.27
N GLN A 25 6.89 6.08 42.26
CA GLN A 25 7.28 4.72 42.69
C GLN A 25 6.66 3.64 41.79
N VAL A 26 7.45 2.62 41.45
CA VAL A 26 6.99 1.44 40.71
C VAL A 26 6.92 0.24 41.66
N GLN A 27 5.79 -0.45 41.66
CA GLN A 27 5.54 -1.58 42.57
C GLN A 27 6.59 -2.67 42.36
N GLY A 28 7.06 -3.24 43.48
CA GLY A 28 8.10 -4.27 43.47
C GLY A 28 9.53 -3.74 43.25
N THR A 29 9.72 -2.41 43.19
CA THR A 29 11.04 -1.79 43.00
C THR A 29 11.38 -0.80 44.11
N LYS A 30 12.68 -0.50 44.29
CA LYS A 30 13.15 0.52 45.25
C LYS A 30 13.30 1.88 44.57
N GLY A 31 12.91 2.93 45.28
CA GLY A 31 13.09 4.32 44.88
C GLY A 31 12.11 4.79 43.81
N GLU A 32 12.28 6.04 43.39
CA GLU A 32 11.51 6.64 42.30
C GLU A 32 12.05 6.23 40.93
N TRP A 33 11.18 6.31 39.94
CA TRP A 33 11.44 6.05 38.53
C TRP A 33 10.82 7.13 37.66
N LEU A 34 11.47 7.35 36.51
CA LEU A 34 10.91 8.05 35.38
C LEU A 34 10.38 7.00 34.41
N GLY A 35 9.07 7.00 34.17
CA GLY A 35 8.51 6.34 33.00
C GLY A 35 8.67 7.28 31.81
N VAL A 36 9.45 6.88 30.81
CA VAL A 36 9.70 7.65 29.60
C VAL A 36 9.12 6.91 28.40
N GLU A 37 8.66 7.67 27.42
CA GLU A 37 8.37 7.20 26.06
C GLU A 37 9.48 7.70 25.14
N TRP A 38 10.13 6.78 24.43
CA TRP A 38 11.15 7.11 23.45
C TRP A 38 10.52 7.57 22.14
N ASP A 39 11.17 8.51 21.47
CA ASP A 39 10.77 8.92 20.13
C ASP A 39 11.03 7.76 19.14
N ASP A 40 12.18 7.08 19.26
CA ASP A 40 12.44 5.80 18.61
C ASP A 40 11.84 4.64 19.45
N PRO A 41 10.75 3.99 19.00
CA PRO A 41 10.10 2.94 19.77
C PRO A 41 10.93 1.66 19.92
N THR A 42 11.99 1.47 19.11
CA THR A 42 12.88 0.30 19.20
C THR A 42 13.78 0.35 20.43
N ARG A 43 13.92 1.54 21.04
CA ARG A 43 14.77 1.76 22.21
C ARG A 43 14.13 1.42 23.54
N GLY A 44 12.80 1.39 23.57
CA GLY A 44 12.09 1.04 24.78
C GLY A 44 11.95 -0.47 24.98
N LYS A 45 11.15 -0.84 25.98
CA LYS A 45 11.01 -2.21 26.49
C LYS A 45 9.56 -2.65 26.68
N HIS A 46 8.64 -1.71 26.87
CA HIS A 46 7.25 -2.00 27.23
C HIS A 46 6.33 -0.83 26.84
N SER A 47 5.00 -1.01 26.93
CA SER A 47 4.03 0.03 26.56
C SER A 47 3.64 0.99 27.69
N GLY A 48 4.34 0.91 28.84
CA GLY A 48 4.11 1.74 30.03
C GLY A 48 3.68 0.95 31.28
N GLU A 49 3.94 -0.36 31.28
CA GLU A 49 3.55 -1.29 32.33
C GLU A 49 4.76 -1.99 32.96
N HIS A 50 4.60 -2.41 34.22
CA HIS A 50 5.56 -3.24 34.94
C HIS A 50 4.79 -4.21 35.84
N GLN A 51 5.04 -5.52 35.68
CA GLN A 51 4.36 -6.58 36.43
C GLN A 51 2.82 -6.45 36.37
N ASP A 52 2.28 -6.35 35.16
CA ASP A 52 0.84 -6.21 34.85
C ASP A 52 0.15 -4.95 35.41
N ILE A 53 0.92 -4.00 35.97
CA ILE A 53 0.43 -2.71 36.43
C ILE A 53 0.81 -1.64 35.41
N LYS A 54 -0.19 -0.91 34.92
CA LYS A 54 -0.01 0.19 33.97
C LYS A 54 0.22 1.51 34.70
N TYR A 55 1.37 2.13 34.47
CA TYR A 55 1.78 3.40 35.09
C TYR A 55 1.55 4.60 34.17
N PHE A 56 1.73 4.40 32.87
CA PHE A 56 1.51 5.42 31.85
C PHE A 56 1.08 4.80 30.52
N LYS A 57 0.63 5.67 29.61
CA LYS A 57 0.30 5.31 28.23
C LYS A 57 1.25 6.06 27.31
N CYS A 58 1.85 5.35 26.35
CA CYS A 58 2.62 5.95 25.25
C CYS A 58 1.66 6.52 24.20
N PHE A 59 2.06 7.59 23.51
CA PHE A 59 1.34 8.10 22.34
C PHE A 59 1.55 7.18 21.14
N SER A 60 2.78 6.66 20.96
CA SER A 60 3.08 5.61 20.01
C SER A 60 2.26 4.35 20.33
N SER A 61 1.73 3.71 19.28
CA SER A 61 1.04 2.42 19.36
C SER A 61 2.00 1.23 19.50
N HIS A 62 3.31 1.47 19.39
CA HIS A 62 4.32 0.42 19.45
C HIS A 62 4.39 -0.21 20.86
N SER A 63 4.45 -1.54 20.93
CA SER A 63 4.42 -2.29 22.19
C SER A 63 5.63 -2.05 23.10
N THR A 64 6.71 -1.52 22.54
CA THR A 64 7.99 -1.32 23.21
C THR A 64 8.33 0.14 23.48
N ALA A 65 7.50 1.12 23.11
CA ALA A 65 7.92 2.54 23.11
C ALA A 65 8.36 3.11 24.48
N GLY A 66 7.92 2.52 25.59
CA GLY A 66 8.17 2.98 26.95
C GLY A 66 9.36 2.30 27.65
N SER A 67 9.92 2.98 28.65
CA SER A 67 10.92 2.43 29.59
C SER A 67 10.84 3.07 30.97
N PHE A 68 11.32 2.37 32.00
CA PHE A 68 11.59 2.95 33.31
C PHE A 68 13.09 3.26 33.46
N ILE A 69 13.41 4.51 33.80
CA ILE A 69 14.77 5.02 33.99
C ILE A 69 14.92 5.60 35.39
N ARG A 70 16.10 5.48 35.98
CA ARG A 70 16.41 6.09 37.27
C ARG A 70 16.51 7.62 37.12
N PRO A 71 15.88 8.42 37.99
CA PRO A 71 16.06 9.87 38.01
C PRO A 71 17.53 10.31 38.22
N THR A 72 18.37 9.42 38.75
CA THR A 72 19.82 9.66 38.93
C THR A 72 20.63 9.52 37.65
N ARG A 73 20.06 8.93 36.58
CA ARG A 73 20.71 8.89 35.28
C ARG A 73 20.75 10.31 34.73
N LYS A 74 21.94 10.79 34.38
CA LYS A 74 22.10 12.14 33.83
C LYS A 74 21.61 12.16 32.37
N PRO A 75 20.70 13.08 31.99
CA PRO A 75 20.36 13.31 30.61
C PRO A 75 21.49 14.06 29.89
N ASP A 76 21.46 14.03 28.56
CA ASP A 76 22.37 14.81 27.72
C ASP A 76 22.16 16.31 27.96
N THR A 77 23.21 17.11 27.71
CA THR A 77 23.19 18.53 28.03
C THR A 77 22.37 19.31 26.99
N PRO A 78 21.32 20.03 27.40
CA PRO A 78 20.56 20.87 26.49
C PRO A 78 21.41 22.00 25.89
N ARG A 79 21.08 22.42 24.67
CA ARG A 79 21.79 23.49 23.96
C ARG A 79 20.86 24.67 23.67
N SER A 80 21.40 25.88 23.72
CA SER A 80 20.78 27.06 23.10
C SER A 80 20.89 26.99 21.57
N PHE A 81 20.14 27.86 20.88
CA PHE A 81 20.22 27.99 19.43
C PHE A 81 21.65 28.24 18.93
N VAL A 82 22.34 29.21 19.53
CA VAL A 82 23.70 29.61 19.12
C VAL A 82 24.72 28.49 19.41
N GLU A 83 24.57 27.77 20.52
CA GLU A 83 25.43 26.62 20.83
C GLU A 83 25.22 25.48 19.84
N ALA A 84 23.98 25.15 19.50
CA ALA A 84 23.66 24.14 18.50
C ALA A 84 24.19 24.51 17.11
N LEU A 85 24.00 25.77 16.70
CA LEU A 85 24.49 26.31 15.43
C LEU A 85 26.02 26.23 15.34
N LYS A 86 26.73 26.66 16.39
CA LYS A 86 28.19 26.58 16.44
C LYS A 86 28.67 25.13 16.43
N ALA A 87 28.01 24.24 17.18
CA ALA A 87 28.40 22.84 17.23
C ALA A 87 28.26 22.15 15.86
N LYS A 88 27.21 22.44 15.09
CA LYS A 88 26.97 21.83 13.77
C LYS A 88 27.81 22.45 12.65
N TYR A 89 28.04 23.76 12.65
CA TYR A 89 28.65 24.46 11.50
C TYR A 89 30.02 25.09 11.75
N ALA A 90 30.41 25.31 13.01
CA ALA A 90 31.64 26.02 13.38
C ALA A 90 32.50 25.24 14.39
N SER A 91 32.28 23.93 14.57
CA SER A 91 33.17 23.07 15.34
C SER A 91 34.45 22.83 14.53
N GLU A 92 35.60 23.19 15.11
CA GLU A 92 36.91 22.97 14.49
C GLU A 92 37.37 21.50 14.64
N ASP A 93 36.77 20.76 15.59
CA ASP A 93 37.15 19.40 15.96
C ASP A 93 36.04 18.40 15.58
N TYR A 94 36.27 17.59 14.54
CA TYR A 94 35.52 16.34 14.30
C TYR A 94 35.78 15.29 15.39
N ASP A 95 36.77 15.54 16.25
CA ASP A 95 37.22 14.69 17.35
C ASP A 95 36.71 15.18 18.72
N ASP A 96 35.68 16.03 18.83
CA ASP A 96 35.01 16.23 20.12
C ASP A 96 34.26 14.94 20.49
N PRO A 97 34.75 14.12 21.44
CA PRO A 97 34.09 12.88 21.83
C PRO A 97 32.69 13.10 22.43
N ASN A 98 32.28 14.36 22.65
CA ASN A 98 30.97 14.73 23.19
C ASN A 98 29.99 15.25 22.12
N PHE A 99 30.37 15.30 20.84
CA PHE A 99 29.47 15.70 19.75
C PHE A 99 29.38 14.64 18.67
N GLU A 100 28.24 13.94 18.61
CA GLU A 100 27.84 13.11 17.48
C GLU A 100 26.71 13.82 16.75
N ASP A 101 26.84 14.06 15.43
CA ASP A 101 25.72 14.53 14.62
C ASP A 101 24.75 13.37 14.41
N PRO A 102 23.50 13.45 14.91
CA PRO A 102 22.55 12.35 14.84
C PRO A 102 22.18 11.96 13.39
N ASP A 103 22.34 12.87 12.42
CA ASP A 103 22.10 12.59 10.99
C ASP A 103 23.26 11.85 10.30
N VAL A 104 24.45 11.81 10.94
CA VAL A 104 25.66 11.19 10.37
C VAL A 104 25.87 9.82 11.00
N HIS A 105 25.19 8.81 10.46
CA HIS A 105 25.48 7.42 10.79
C HIS A 105 26.68 6.91 9.98
N VAL A 106 27.84 6.75 10.62
CA VAL A 106 28.98 6.02 10.02
C VAL A 106 28.63 4.53 9.98
N VAL A 107 28.00 4.08 8.90
CA VAL A 107 27.68 2.66 8.68
C VAL A 107 28.97 1.93 8.30
N PHE A 108 29.65 1.35 9.28
CA PHE A 108 30.72 0.39 9.01
C PHE A 108 30.11 -0.88 8.41
N VAL A 109 30.35 -1.14 7.13
CA VAL A 109 30.06 -2.46 6.53
C VAL A 109 30.95 -3.50 7.20
N MET A 110 30.42 -4.19 8.21
CA MET A 110 31.09 -5.32 8.83
C MET A 110 31.02 -6.52 7.88
N LYS A 111 32.17 -7.00 7.41
CA LYS A 111 32.26 -8.36 6.85
C LYS A 111 32.17 -9.36 8.00
N GLU A 112 31.37 -10.41 7.85
CA GLU A 112 31.31 -11.53 8.79
C GLU A 112 32.72 -12.10 9.02
N GLY A 113 33.23 -11.98 10.25
CA GLY A 113 34.51 -12.56 10.67
C GLY A 113 35.39 -11.69 11.58
N ASP A 114 35.17 -10.37 11.64
CA ASP A 114 36.02 -9.49 12.46
C ASP A 114 35.63 -9.55 13.95
N SER A 115 36.35 -10.39 14.69
CA SER A 115 36.17 -10.63 16.12
C SER A 115 36.24 -9.36 16.98
N LYS A 116 35.24 -9.24 17.87
CA LYS A 116 35.06 -8.28 18.96
C LYS A 116 36.34 -8.11 19.81
N LYS A 117 37.17 -7.08 19.57
CA LYS A 117 38.19 -6.58 20.54
C LYS A 117 38.96 -5.31 20.10
N LYS A 118 38.36 -4.38 19.36
CA LYS A 118 38.99 -3.08 19.09
C LYS A 118 38.06 -1.93 19.39
N ASP A 119 38.60 -0.96 20.12
CA ASP A 119 38.01 0.30 20.53
C ASP A 119 37.32 1.01 19.33
N PRO A 120 36.01 1.32 19.41
CA PRO A 120 35.28 2.01 18.35
C PRO A 120 35.89 3.37 17.97
N LEU A 121 36.45 4.12 18.94
CA LEU A 121 37.06 5.43 18.69
C LEU A 121 38.29 5.34 17.78
N ALA A 122 39.07 4.26 17.87
CA ALA A 122 40.29 4.09 17.08
C ALA A 122 40.03 3.80 15.59
N LYS A 123 38.77 3.57 15.19
CA LYS A 123 38.37 3.38 13.78
C LYS A 123 37.77 4.64 13.14
N LEU A 124 37.32 5.62 13.94
CA LEU A 124 36.81 6.89 13.42
C LEU A 124 37.91 7.73 12.76
N ASN A 125 39.13 7.63 13.29
CA ASN A 125 40.29 8.43 12.84
C ASN A 125 41.09 7.72 11.73
N GLN A 126 40.49 6.71 11.07
CA GLN A 126 41.13 6.07 9.92
C GLN A 126 40.69 6.76 8.63
N PRO A 127 41.64 7.21 7.79
CA PRO A 127 41.30 7.81 6.51
C PRO A 127 40.44 6.83 5.69
N ILE A 128 39.38 7.35 5.06
CA ILE A 128 38.46 6.56 4.25
C ILE A 128 39.28 5.82 3.19
N LYS A 129 39.18 4.49 3.16
CA LYS A 129 39.92 3.66 2.21
C LYS A 129 38.98 2.94 1.25
N PHE A 130 39.15 3.19 -0.04
CA PHE A 130 38.52 2.41 -1.11
C PHE A 130 39.55 1.43 -1.67
N SER A 131 39.30 0.12 -1.51
CA SER A 131 40.18 -0.93 -2.03
C SER A 131 41.65 -0.77 -1.64
N GLY A 132 41.90 -0.37 -0.38
CA GLY A 132 43.26 -0.17 0.16
C GLY A 132 43.91 1.19 -0.17
N LYS A 133 43.27 2.03 -1.00
CA LYS A 133 43.72 3.40 -1.30
C LYS A 133 43.03 4.38 -0.38
N VAL A 134 43.81 5.26 0.24
CA VAL A 134 43.30 6.39 1.04
C VAL A 134 42.62 7.39 0.09
N ALA A 135 41.36 7.70 0.36
CA ALA A 135 40.64 8.80 -0.27
C ALA A 135 41.14 10.12 0.32
N GLU A 136 41.49 11.06 -0.55
CA GLU A 136 41.84 12.42 -0.16
C GLU A 136 40.58 13.28 -0.17
N GLU A 137 40.23 13.89 0.95
CA GLU A 137 39.07 14.78 1.09
C GLU A 137 39.39 16.18 0.55
N VAL A 138 39.46 16.31 -0.78
CA VAL A 138 39.77 17.60 -1.41
C VAL A 138 38.52 18.50 -1.44
N GLY A 139 38.63 19.70 -0.86
CA GLY A 139 37.61 20.75 -0.97
C GLY A 139 36.63 20.87 0.20
N PHE A 140 36.57 19.88 1.10
CA PHE A 140 35.75 19.95 2.30
C PHE A 140 36.18 21.08 3.25
N ASP A 141 37.47 21.40 3.35
CA ASP A 141 37.97 22.55 4.12
C ASP A 141 37.39 23.89 3.66
N LYS A 142 37.21 24.07 2.34
CA LYS A 142 36.66 25.30 1.78
C LYS A 142 35.18 25.41 2.12
N ILE A 143 34.44 24.31 2.04
CA ILE A 143 33.02 24.24 2.42
C ILE A 143 32.88 24.50 3.92
N ARG A 144 33.72 23.90 4.77
CA ARG A 144 33.75 24.14 6.22
C ARG A 144 33.98 25.60 6.57
N LYS A 145 34.98 26.24 5.96
CA LYS A 145 35.24 27.68 6.16
C LYS A 145 34.07 28.56 5.74
N GLN A 146 33.32 28.14 4.70
CA GLN A 146 32.09 28.84 4.29
C GLN A 146 30.94 28.60 5.26
N LEU A 147 30.73 27.37 5.73
CA LEU A 147 29.67 27.03 6.68
C LEU A 147 29.92 27.63 8.07
N ALA A 148 31.17 27.77 8.49
CA ALA A 148 31.55 28.43 9.73
C ALA A 148 31.25 29.95 9.73
N GLN A 149 30.98 30.55 8.56
CA GLN A 149 30.45 31.91 8.45
C GLN A 149 28.94 31.87 8.73
N LEU A 150 28.59 31.73 10.02
CA LEU A 150 27.21 31.53 10.47
C LEU A 150 26.25 32.63 9.98
N GLU A 151 26.74 33.86 9.86
CA GLU A 151 25.97 35.02 9.38
C GLU A 151 25.55 34.94 7.90
N GLU A 152 26.25 34.10 7.12
CA GLU A 152 25.98 33.85 5.69
C GLU A 152 25.06 32.65 5.46
N LEU A 153 24.77 31.86 6.50
CA LEU A 153 23.92 30.68 6.38
C LEU A 153 22.49 31.06 5.99
N LYS A 154 21.96 30.30 5.03
CA LYS A 154 20.63 30.49 4.44
C LYS A 154 19.68 29.34 4.73
N ILE A 155 20.23 28.12 4.75
CA ILE A 155 19.53 26.89 5.10
C ILE A 155 20.21 26.38 6.37
N ILE A 156 19.43 26.23 7.43
CA ILE A 156 19.93 25.86 8.76
C ILE A 156 19.19 24.61 9.21
N ILE A 157 19.93 23.56 9.51
CA ILE A 157 19.41 22.27 9.97
C ILE A 157 19.99 22.03 11.35
N LEU A 158 19.14 22.07 12.37
CA LEU A 158 19.51 21.86 13.77
C LEU A 158 18.68 20.72 14.40
N ASP A 159 18.31 19.75 13.58
CA ASP A 159 17.62 18.53 14.01
C ASP A 159 18.45 17.74 15.04
N GLY A 160 17.79 17.20 16.07
CA GLY A 160 18.43 16.27 17.00
C GLY A 160 19.47 16.86 17.97
N LEU A 161 19.66 18.18 17.98
CA LEU A 161 20.76 18.83 18.71
C LEU A 161 20.46 19.17 20.18
N CYS A 162 19.44 18.53 20.76
CA CYS A 162 19.03 18.74 22.15
C CYS A 162 18.71 20.21 22.48
N MET A 163 18.17 20.96 21.52
CA MET A 163 17.85 22.37 21.70
C MET A 163 16.64 22.56 22.61
N TRP A 164 16.70 23.61 23.43
CA TRP A 164 15.57 24.06 24.25
C TRP A 164 15.60 25.59 24.41
N ARG A 165 14.47 26.18 24.78
CA ARG A 165 14.37 27.63 24.99
C ARG A 165 13.41 27.96 26.15
N PRO A 166 13.75 27.56 27.39
CA PRO A 166 12.85 27.65 28.53
C PRO A 166 12.48 29.09 28.92
N ASN A 167 13.28 30.08 28.54
CA ASN A 167 12.97 31.49 28.71
C ASN A 167 11.75 31.95 27.91
N ALA A 168 11.38 31.23 26.83
CA ALA A 168 10.20 31.49 26.01
C ALA A 168 8.93 30.80 26.51
N ARG A 169 9.03 29.91 27.50
CA ARG A 169 7.88 29.16 28.03
C ARG A 169 6.94 30.07 28.83
N LEU A 170 5.66 29.68 28.88
CA LEU A 170 4.67 30.38 29.69
C LEU A 170 5.06 30.32 31.18
N LYS A 171 4.98 31.46 31.87
CA LYS A 171 5.22 31.57 33.31
C LYS A 171 3.97 32.09 34.00
N GLU A 172 3.65 31.56 35.18
CA GLU A 172 2.44 31.91 35.95
C GLU A 172 2.36 33.40 36.34
N GLN A 173 3.46 34.15 36.30
CA GLN A 173 3.55 35.54 36.79
C GLN A 173 4.10 36.55 35.76
N GLU A 174 4.36 36.15 34.51
CA GLU A 174 4.87 37.04 33.45
C GLU A 174 4.02 36.85 32.18
N GLU A 175 3.61 37.96 31.54
CA GLU A 175 2.85 37.97 30.28
C GLU A 175 3.74 37.63 29.06
N GLY A 176 4.36 36.46 29.07
CA GLY A 176 5.23 35.96 28.00
C GLY A 176 6.72 36.22 28.24
N TRP A 177 7.56 35.96 27.23
CA TRP A 177 9.00 36.22 27.30
C TRP A 177 9.35 37.62 26.82
N SER A 178 10.49 38.12 27.29
CA SER A 178 10.99 39.46 26.94
C SER A 178 11.09 39.66 25.44
N GLU A 179 10.41 40.68 24.92
CA GLU A 179 10.58 41.15 23.54
C GLU A 179 12.03 41.61 23.27
N GLY A 180 12.46 41.57 22.01
CA GLY A 180 13.74 42.13 21.59
C GLY A 180 14.97 41.25 21.81
N GLN A 181 14.80 39.94 21.98
CA GLN A 181 15.94 39.01 21.89
C GLN A 181 16.52 39.05 20.46
N THR A 182 17.84 39.04 20.36
CA THR A 182 18.57 39.12 19.08
C THR A 182 19.57 37.99 18.88
N ASP A 183 19.67 37.04 19.80
CA ASP A 183 20.65 35.94 19.77
C ASP A 183 20.60 35.13 18.47
N VAL A 184 19.40 34.89 17.93
CA VAL A 184 19.20 34.17 16.67
C VAL A 184 19.51 35.08 15.49
N LYS A 185 19.01 36.32 15.50
CA LYS A 185 19.24 37.30 14.43
C LYS A 185 20.71 37.66 14.27
N ASP A 186 21.42 37.83 15.36
CA ASP A 186 22.84 38.18 15.40
C ASP A 186 23.71 37.01 14.91
N ALA A 187 23.27 35.76 15.15
CA ALA A 187 24.00 34.57 14.73
C ALA A 187 23.77 34.23 13.24
N CYS A 188 22.54 34.34 12.73
CA CYS A 188 22.20 33.93 11.37
C CYS A 188 21.09 34.77 10.71
N PRO A 189 21.34 36.05 10.39
CA PRO A 189 20.31 36.98 9.91
C PRO A 189 19.79 36.67 8.49
N LYS A 190 20.49 35.81 7.73
CA LYS A 190 20.17 35.50 6.33
C LYS A 190 19.39 34.19 6.16
N ALA A 191 19.04 33.51 7.24
CA ALA A 191 18.30 32.26 7.21
C ALA A 191 16.93 32.45 6.52
N TYR A 192 16.64 31.61 5.53
CA TYR A 192 15.33 31.53 4.89
C TYR A 192 14.69 30.13 5.02
N GLU A 193 15.47 29.11 5.36
CA GLU A 193 14.99 27.75 5.68
C GLU A 193 15.59 27.31 7.01
N LEU A 194 14.73 26.84 7.91
CA LEU A 194 15.10 26.43 9.25
C LEU A 194 14.44 25.10 9.61
N ASP A 195 15.25 24.14 10.04
CA ASP A 195 14.82 22.89 10.62
C ASP A 195 15.20 22.82 12.10
N LEU A 196 14.17 22.74 12.95
CA LEU A 196 14.23 22.61 14.41
C LEU A 196 13.65 21.26 14.88
N SER A 197 13.60 20.27 13.99
CA SER A 197 13.04 18.95 14.27
C SER A 197 13.75 18.25 15.43
N ARG A 198 13.06 17.26 16.04
CA ARG A 198 13.55 16.34 17.07
C ARG A 198 14.47 17.02 18.09
N ASN A 199 13.95 18.03 18.79
CA ASN A 199 14.67 18.74 19.84
C ASN A 199 13.94 18.59 21.20
N LEU A 200 14.40 19.32 22.21
CA LEU A 200 13.84 19.31 23.57
C LEU A 200 12.76 20.39 23.77
N PHE A 201 12.15 20.88 22.69
CA PHE A 201 11.05 21.84 22.76
C PHE A 201 9.80 21.19 23.34
N GLU A 202 9.20 21.86 24.32
CA GLU A 202 7.99 21.44 25.00
C GLU A 202 6.81 22.34 24.66
N GLU A 203 7.03 23.60 24.29
CA GLU A 203 5.96 24.56 24.00
C GLU A 203 6.14 25.21 22.63
N TRP A 204 5.03 25.49 21.95
CA TRP A 204 5.06 26.17 20.65
C TRP A 204 5.75 27.54 20.70
N ARG A 205 5.64 28.23 21.84
CA ARG A 205 6.32 29.49 22.14
C ARG A 205 7.83 29.42 21.93
N GLU A 206 8.45 28.28 22.21
CA GLU A 206 9.90 28.10 22.03
C GLU A 206 10.28 28.18 20.55
N ILE A 207 9.52 27.53 19.66
CA ILE A 207 9.69 27.61 18.20
C ILE A 207 9.44 29.03 17.70
N PHE A 208 8.29 29.59 18.10
CA PHE A 208 7.88 30.93 17.67
C PHE A 208 8.93 31.98 18.05
N SER A 209 9.45 31.93 19.28
CA SER A 209 10.47 32.88 19.74
C SER A 209 11.76 32.87 18.90
N VAL A 210 12.11 31.74 18.28
CA VAL A 210 13.26 31.63 17.36
C VAL A 210 12.90 32.27 16.01
N CYS A 211 11.73 31.92 15.49
CA CYS A 211 11.27 32.39 14.17
C CYS A 211 10.99 33.89 14.13
N GLU A 212 10.53 34.48 15.23
CA GLU A 212 10.24 35.92 15.34
C GLU A 212 11.46 36.81 15.06
N GLN A 213 12.67 36.27 15.20
CA GLN A 213 13.92 36.98 14.93
C GLN A 213 14.38 36.89 13.47
N LEU A 214 13.71 36.08 12.64
CA LEU A 214 14.14 35.73 11.28
C LEU A 214 13.20 36.29 10.21
N ASP A 215 13.45 37.53 9.80
CA ASP A 215 12.61 38.30 8.88
C ASP A 215 12.45 37.67 7.47
N ARG A 216 13.36 36.77 7.07
CA ARG A 216 13.44 36.16 5.73
C ARG A 216 12.96 34.71 5.70
N LEU A 217 12.46 34.18 6.81
CA LEU A 217 12.10 32.77 6.91
C LEU A 217 10.91 32.44 5.99
N THR A 218 11.08 31.40 5.18
CA THR A 218 10.08 30.92 4.20
C THR A 218 9.75 29.44 4.36
N HIS A 219 10.65 28.66 4.95
CA HIS A 219 10.51 27.21 5.16
C HIS A 219 10.84 26.89 6.62
N LEU A 220 9.92 26.21 7.30
CA LEU A 220 10.08 25.80 8.68
C LEU A 220 9.77 24.31 8.82
N ARG A 221 10.66 23.55 9.44
CA ARG A 221 10.41 22.17 9.87
C ARG A 221 10.56 22.07 11.38
N VAL A 222 9.60 21.42 12.03
CA VAL A 222 9.56 21.22 13.49
C VAL A 222 9.16 19.78 13.83
N ASP A 223 9.47 18.86 12.93
CA ASP A 223 9.07 17.46 12.94
C ASP A 223 9.57 16.78 14.22
N GLY A 224 8.85 15.79 14.75
CA GLY A 224 9.31 14.98 15.88
C GLY A 224 9.42 15.70 17.23
N ASN A 225 9.09 16.99 17.33
CA ASN A 225 8.94 17.66 18.64
C ASN A 225 7.64 17.23 19.32
N ARG A 226 7.64 17.08 20.66
CA ARG A 226 6.45 16.66 21.45
C ARG A 226 5.96 17.82 22.30
N PHE A 227 5.10 18.66 21.73
CA PHE A 227 4.58 19.83 22.42
C PHE A 227 3.54 19.44 23.48
N ARG A 228 3.71 19.96 24.70
CA ARG A 228 2.73 19.85 25.79
C ARG A 228 1.74 21.01 25.78
N ASP A 229 2.13 22.16 25.21
CA ASP A 229 1.32 23.37 25.13
C ASP A 229 1.50 24.06 23.78
N MET A 230 0.38 24.27 23.10
CA MET A 230 0.26 24.97 21.81
C MET A 230 -0.48 26.32 21.95
N SER A 231 -0.90 26.68 23.17
CA SER A 231 -1.67 27.90 23.43
C SER A 231 -0.83 29.16 23.18
N LEU A 232 -1.51 30.24 22.81
CA LEU A 232 -0.92 31.57 22.65
C LEU A 232 -1.88 32.60 23.24
N THR A 233 -1.35 33.65 23.87
CA THR A 233 -2.12 34.84 24.21
C THR A 233 -2.49 35.61 22.94
N GLU A 234 -3.45 36.54 23.03
CA GLU A 234 -3.85 37.35 21.88
C GLU A 234 -2.68 38.20 21.34
N ALA A 235 -1.88 38.79 22.24
CA ALA A 235 -0.68 39.53 21.87
C ALA A 235 0.39 38.63 21.21
N GLU A 236 0.62 37.43 21.73
CA GLU A 236 1.53 36.45 21.12
C GLU A 236 1.05 36.01 19.73
N ARG A 237 -0.27 35.86 19.55
CA ARG A 237 -0.87 35.49 18.27
C ARG A 237 -0.65 36.57 17.21
N GLU A 238 -0.80 37.84 17.56
CA GLU A 238 -0.50 38.95 16.64
C GLU A 238 0.97 38.98 16.22
N ARG A 239 1.88 38.72 17.18
CA ARG A 239 3.32 38.63 16.89
C ARG A 239 3.65 37.41 16.03
N CYS A 240 3.04 36.25 16.29
CA CYS A 240 3.16 35.05 15.45
C CYS A 240 2.78 35.34 13.99
N LEU A 241 1.63 36.00 13.77
CA LEU A 241 1.16 36.34 12.42
C LEU A 241 2.16 37.21 11.66
N LYS A 242 2.86 38.11 12.35
CA LYS A 242 3.94 38.94 11.76
C LYS A 242 5.19 38.10 11.49
N ALA A 243 5.61 37.29 12.45
CA ALA A 243 6.81 36.43 12.33
C ALA A 243 6.68 35.39 11.21
N PHE A 244 5.48 34.83 11.03
CA PHE A 244 5.20 33.79 10.05
C PHE A 244 4.66 34.34 8.71
N ALA A 245 4.64 35.66 8.52
CA ALA A 245 4.06 36.33 7.36
C ALA A 245 4.64 35.90 6.01
N ASN A 246 5.88 35.38 5.99
CA ASN A 246 6.59 34.97 4.78
C ASN A 246 6.75 33.43 4.64
N ILE A 247 6.31 32.66 5.63
CA ILE A 247 6.50 31.21 5.65
C ILE A 247 5.48 30.54 4.74
N LYS A 248 5.99 29.86 3.71
CA LYS A 248 5.21 29.19 2.66
C LYS A 248 5.16 27.67 2.85
N ARG A 249 6.13 27.10 3.56
CA ARG A 249 6.21 25.66 3.83
C ARG A 249 6.41 25.38 5.30
N LEU A 250 5.54 24.52 5.84
CA LEU A 250 5.59 24.04 7.22
C LEU A 250 5.59 22.51 7.24
N GLY A 251 6.61 21.93 7.90
CA GLY A 251 6.66 20.52 8.27
C GLY A 251 6.32 20.35 9.75
N MET A 252 5.34 19.50 10.02
CA MET A 252 4.92 19.05 11.35
C MET A 252 4.67 17.53 11.33
N GLU A 253 5.71 16.80 10.94
CA GLU A 253 5.69 15.34 10.87
C GLU A 253 5.96 14.72 12.23
N GLU A 254 5.30 13.61 12.54
CA GLU A 254 5.56 12.81 13.73
C GLU A 254 5.49 13.62 15.05
N ASN A 255 4.74 14.74 15.10
CA ASN A 255 4.57 15.51 16.34
C ASN A 255 3.56 14.88 17.30
N LEU A 256 2.67 14.03 16.77
CA LEU A 256 1.61 13.32 17.49
C LEU A 256 0.61 14.27 18.17
N LEU A 257 0.36 15.43 17.56
CA LEU A 257 -0.66 16.37 18.01
C LEU A 257 -2.05 15.96 17.51
N PRO A 258 -3.12 16.26 18.26
CA PRO A 258 -4.49 16.16 17.74
C PRO A 258 -4.66 17.02 16.49
N TRP A 259 -5.49 16.56 15.54
CA TRP A 259 -5.74 17.27 14.28
C TRP A 259 -6.21 18.72 14.49
N GLU A 260 -7.03 18.97 15.51
CA GLU A 260 -7.50 20.30 15.90
C GLU A 260 -6.34 21.29 16.07
N GLN A 261 -5.35 20.94 16.87
CA GLN A 261 -4.21 21.82 17.15
C GLN A 261 -3.33 22.02 15.91
N LEU A 262 -3.16 20.96 15.11
CA LEU A 262 -2.43 21.04 13.84
C LEU A 262 -3.17 21.89 12.79
N ALA A 263 -4.50 21.91 12.82
CA ALA A 263 -5.28 22.77 11.95
C ALA A 263 -5.27 24.23 12.41
N GLU A 264 -5.41 24.47 13.71
CA GLU A 264 -5.32 25.80 14.32
C GLU A 264 -3.98 26.47 14.04
N VAL A 265 -2.86 25.75 14.18
CA VAL A 265 -1.53 26.32 13.98
C VAL A 265 -1.32 26.79 12.54
N THR A 266 -1.93 26.14 11.53
CA THR A 266 -1.82 26.60 10.12
C THR A 266 -2.39 28.01 9.90
N HIS A 267 -3.32 28.46 10.74
CA HIS A 267 -3.91 29.80 10.65
C HIS A 267 -2.97 30.91 11.14
N LEU A 268 -1.86 30.55 11.79
CA LEU A 268 -0.81 31.50 12.15
C LEU A 268 0.10 31.86 10.96
N PHE A 269 -0.07 31.21 9.80
CA PHE A 269 0.77 31.36 8.61
C PHE A 269 -0.04 31.96 7.45
N PRO A 270 -0.03 33.29 7.23
CA PRO A 270 -0.92 33.94 6.27
C PRO A 270 -0.75 33.55 4.80
N VAL A 271 0.38 32.93 4.43
CA VAL A 271 0.75 32.59 3.04
C VAL A 271 1.19 31.13 2.87
N LEU A 272 0.74 30.25 3.76
CA LEU A 272 1.14 28.83 3.78
C LEU A 272 0.59 28.07 2.58
N SER A 273 1.43 27.76 1.60
CA SER A 273 1.05 26.97 0.42
C SER A 273 1.26 25.47 0.62
N THR A 274 2.32 25.08 1.33
CA THR A 274 2.71 23.67 1.49
C THR A 274 2.69 23.27 2.95
N PHE A 275 1.90 22.26 3.29
CA PHE A 275 1.81 21.70 4.63
C PHE A 275 2.07 20.21 4.63
N VAL A 276 2.96 19.76 5.51
CA VAL A 276 3.34 18.36 5.67
C VAL A 276 3.01 17.92 7.09
N ALA A 277 2.10 16.97 7.24
CA ALA A 277 1.62 16.43 8.51
C ALA A 277 1.64 14.89 8.50
N SER A 278 2.75 14.33 8.01
CA SER A 278 2.98 12.89 7.89
C SER A 278 3.23 12.22 9.26
N SER A 279 3.06 10.90 9.33
CA SER A 279 3.44 10.07 10.48
C SER A 279 2.84 10.52 11.83
N ASN A 280 1.65 11.13 11.81
CA ASN A 280 0.94 11.60 13.02
C ASN A 280 -0.10 10.60 13.56
N LEU A 281 -0.15 9.38 12.98
CA LEU A 281 -1.03 8.28 13.40
C LEU A 281 -2.53 8.57 13.25
N TYR A 282 -2.92 9.47 12.35
CA TYR A 282 -4.33 9.81 12.16
C TYR A 282 -5.12 8.68 11.52
N THR A 283 -6.23 8.30 12.15
CA THR A 283 -7.22 7.40 11.56
C THR A 283 -8.38 8.15 10.92
N ALA A 284 -8.65 9.37 11.38
CA ALA A 284 -9.64 10.30 10.82
C ALA A 284 -9.32 11.74 11.25
N LEU A 285 -9.71 12.70 10.42
CA LEU A 285 -9.58 14.13 10.71
C LEU A 285 -10.82 14.63 11.47
N THR A 286 -10.60 15.46 12.50
CA THR A 286 -11.71 16.17 13.17
C THR A 286 -12.19 17.34 12.31
N SER A 287 -13.38 17.88 12.57
CA SER A 287 -14.04 18.92 11.74
C SER A 287 -13.37 20.31 11.75
N HIS A 288 -12.08 20.37 12.02
CA HIS A 288 -11.26 21.58 11.99
C HIS A 288 -10.66 21.74 10.59
N ASP A 289 -10.94 22.89 10.00
CA ASP A 289 -10.51 23.21 8.66
C ASP A 289 -9.07 23.72 8.69
N LEU A 290 -8.27 23.45 7.66
CA LEU A 290 -6.93 24.05 7.53
C LEU A 290 -7.02 25.47 6.95
N ASN A 291 -5.92 26.20 7.02
CA ASN A 291 -5.77 27.48 6.33
C ASN A 291 -6.05 27.33 4.82
N SER A 292 -6.95 28.17 4.30
CA SER A 292 -7.43 28.09 2.92
C SER A 292 -6.38 28.42 1.85
N THR A 293 -5.21 28.94 2.25
CA THR A 293 -4.07 29.22 1.35
C THR A 293 -3.31 27.96 0.91
N ILE A 294 -3.53 26.82 1.57
CA ILE A 294 -2.82 25.57 1.29
C ILE A 294 -3.23 25.02 -0.08
N THR A 295 -2.21 24.77 -0.91
CA THR A 295 -2.32 24.16 -2.24
C THR A 295 -1.75 22.73 -2.25
N ASP A 296 -0.79 22.45 -1.38
CA ASP A 296 -0.04 21.20 -1.35
C ASP A 296 -0.09 20.60 0.07
N LEU A 297 -0.81 19.49 0.22
CA LEU A 297 -0.99 18.81 1.50
C LEU A 297 -0.40 17.40 1.44
N THR A 298 0.45 17.09 2.41
CA THR A 298 1.04 15.76 2.58
C THR A 298 0.63 15.16 3.90
N LEU A 299 -0.02 13.99 3.84
CA LEU A 299 -0.51 13.19 4.96
C LEU A 299 0.01 11.74 4.84
N GLU A 300 1.27 11.60 4.44
CA GLU A 300 1.92 10.30 4.28
C GLU A 300 2.02 9.55 5.62
N ASP A 301 2.00 8.21 5.57
CA ASP A 301 2.28 7.36 6.74
C ASP A 301 1.36 7.62 7.95
N ASN A 302 0.10 7.95 7.67
CA ASN A 302 -0.95 7.95 8.67
C ASN A 302 -1.73 6.62 8.61
N LEU A 303 -2.90 6.55 9.22
CA LEU A 303 -3.68 5.34 9.40
C LEU A 303 -5.12 5.47 8.85
N PHE A 304 -5.33 6.32 7.84
CA PHE A 304 -6.67 6.55 7.27
C PHE A 304 -7.18 5.27 6.59
N PRO A 305 -8.32 4.68 7.02
CA PRO A 305 -8.89 3.48 6.39
C PRO A 305 -9.73 3.79 5.15
N SER A 306 -10.21 5.03 5.02
CA SER A 306 -11.14 5.45 3.98
C SER A 306 -10.93 6.92 3.57
N LEU A 307 -11.44 7.31 2.39
CA LEU A 307 -11.40 8.71 1.97
C LEU A 307 -12.37 9.61 2.76
N SER A 308 -13.46 9.06 3.32
CA SER A 308 -14.37 9.84 4.19
C SER A 308 -13.70 10.29 5.49
N ALA A 309 -12.68 9.58 5.94
CA ALA A 309 -11.87 9.98 7.09
C ALA A 309 -11.15 11.34 6.88
N LEU A 310 -11.10 11.83 5.64
CA LEU A 310 -10.49 13.09 5.21
C LEU A 310 -11.53 14.21 4.96
N GLN A 311 -12.78 14.03 5.39
CA GLN A 311 -13.90 14.94 5.10
C GLN A 311 -13.58 16.44 5.23
N PRO A 312 -12.86 16.95 6.25
CA PRO A 312 -12.60 18.39 6.38
C PRO A 312 -11.85 19.00 5.19
N LEU A 313 -11.04 18.19 4.50
CA LEU A 313 -10.25 18.64 3.35
C LEU A 313 -11.11 18.96 2.13
N THR A 314 -12.36 18.49 2.07
CA THR A 314 -13.27 18.82 0.95
C THR A 314 -13.62 20.30 0.89
N LYS A 315 -13.43 21.03 2.00
CA LYS A 315 -13.70 22.46 2.09
C LYS A 315 -12.51 23.33 1.69
N LEU A 316 -11.33 22.76 1.42
CA LEU A 316 -10.14 23.54 1.09
C LEU A 316 -10.21 24.06 -0.34
N PRO A 317 -10.43 25.36 -0.57
CA PRO A 317 -10.80 25.85 -1.91
C PRO A 317 -9.64 25.78 -2.90
N ASN A 318 -8.40 25.90 -2.42
CA ASN A 318 -7.21 26.04 -3.27
C ASN A 318 -6.35 24.76 -3.34
N LEU A 319 -6.79 23.65 -2.74
CA LEU A 319 -6.01 22.42 -2.69
C LEU A 319 -5.80 21.86 -4.10
N GLN A 320 -4.55 21.71 -4.52
CA GLN A 320 -4.15 21.24 -5.85
C GLN A 320 -3.51 19.85 -5.83
N ARG A 321 -2.80 19.55 -4.75
CA ARG A 321 -2.05 18.31 -4.58
C ARG A 321 -2.27 17.71 -3.19
N LEU A 322 -2.62 16.43 -3.17
CA LEU A 322 -2.86 15.66 -1.94
C LEU A 322 -2.05 14.36 -1.96
N VAL A 323 -1.19 14.18 -0.95
CA VAL A 323 -0.40 12.95 -0.77
C VAL A 323 -0.96 12.15 0.40
N LEU A 324 -1.43 10.94 0.09
CA LEU A 324 -1.98 9.94 1.00
C LEU A 324 -1.16 8.64 0.93
N LYS A 325 0.09 8.73 0.49
CA LYS A 325 1.01 7.59 0.39
C LYS A 325 1.12 6.87 1.73
N GLN A 326 1.26 5.54 1.69
CA GLN A 326 1.52 4.72 2.88
C GLN A 326 0.45 4.86 3.98
N ASN A 327 -0.82 4.91 3.58
CA ASN A 327 -1.94 4.89 4.53
C ASN A 327 -2.62 3.51 4.54
N LYS A 328 -3.83 3.44 5.08
CA LYS A 328 -4.64 2.21 5.18
C LYS A 328 -5.90 2.27 4.32
N ILE A 329 -5.89 3.11 3.28
CA ILE A 329 -7.08 3.41 2.51
C ILE A 329 -7.46 2.17 1.68
N CYS A 330 -8.60 1.59 2.01
CA CYS A 330 -9.20 0.47 1.27
C CYS A 330 -10.61 0.80 0.76
N GLU A 331 -11.27 1.80 1.33
CA GLU A 331 -12.66 2.18 1.03
C GLU A 331 -12.81 3.66 0.67
N ILE A 332 -13.84 3.99 -0.11
CA ILE A 332 -14.17 5.39 -0.43
C ILE A 332 -14.85 6.08 0.76
N ASN A 333 -15.75 5.37 1.43
CA ASN A 333 -16.57 5.92 2.49
C ASN A 333 -16.79 4.89 3.59
N ASP A 334 -16.84 5.37 4.83
CA ASP A 334 -17.20 4.56 5.98
C ASP A 334 -18.66 4.08 5.86
N PRO A 335 -19.03 2.95 6.47
CA PRO A 335 -20.40 2.44 6.44
C PRO A 335 -21.41 3.49 6.92
N GLY A 336 -22.38 3.83 6.06
CA GLY A 336 -23.42 4.81 6.36
C GLY A 336 -23.04 6.28 6.15
N SER A 337 -21.78 6.58 5.75
CA SER A 337 -21.34 7.93 5.40
C SER A 337 -21.44 8.17 3.89
N PRO A 338 -21.78 9.40 3.44
CA PRO A 338 -21.72 9.75 2.03
C PRO A 338 -20.28 9.74 1.51
N ALA A 339 -20.12 9.51 0.21
CA ALA A 339 -18.81 9.66 -0.42
C ALA A 339 -18.35 11.13 -0.34
N PRO A 340 -17.09 11.39 0.06
CA PRO A 340 -16.55 12.75 0.03
C PRO A 340 -16.41 13.22 -1.41
N VAL A 341 -16.60 14.53 -1.63
CA VAL A 341 -16.34 15.19 -2.90
C VAL A 341 -15.36 16.31 -2.65
N PHE A 342 -14.15 16.17 -3.18
CA PHE A 342 -13.07 17.13 -3.03
C PHE A 342 -13.21 18.29 -4.03
N PRO A 343 -12.58 19.44 -3.77
CA PRO A 343 -12.61 20.57 -4.69
C PRO A 343 -12.06 20.19 -6.07
N SER A 344 -12.62 20.78 -7.13
CA SER A 344 -12.16 20.55 -8.51
C SER A 344 -10.77 21.14 -8.80
N THR A 345 -10.22 21.95 -7.89
CA THR A 345 -8.84 22.40 -7.92
C THR A 345 -7.85 21.27 -7.64
N LEU A 346 -8.27 20.21 -6.93
CA LEU A 346 -7.43 19.06 -6.61
C LEU A 346 -7.22 18.21 -7.85
N SER A 347 -6.00 18.29 -8.38
CA SER A 347 -5.63 17.69 -9.66
C SER A 347 -4.60 16.57 -9.53
N GLU A 348 -3.81 16.56 -8.45
CA GLU A 348 -2.81 15.52 -8.18
C GLU A 348 -3.11 14.78 -6.88
N VAL A 349 -3.27 13.46 -6.96
CA VAL A 349 -3.50 12.60 -5.81
C VAL A 349 -2.51 11.43 -5.81
N ASP A 350 -1.81 11.25 -4.70
CA ASP A 350 -0.94 10.09 -4.46
C ASP A 350 -1.57 9.18 -3.41
N MET A 351 -2.02 8.00 -3.84
CA MET A 351 -2.55 6.91 -3.00
C MET A 351 -1.69 5.64 -3.15
N SER A 352 -0.40 5.79 -3.46
CA SER A 352 0.52 4.64 -3.50
C SER A 352 0.67 4.01 -2.11
N PHE A 353 1.01 2.71 -2.05
CA PHE A 353 1.22 1.98 -0.80
C PHE A 353 0.00 2.03 0.15
N ASN A 354 -1.21 1.87 -0.39
CA ASN A 354 -2.44 1.75 0.40
C ASN A 354 -2.98 0.31 0.33
N GLU A 355 -4.21 0.09 0.80
CA GLU A 355 -4.84 -1.23 0.88
C GLU A 355 -5.99 -1.38 -0.13
N ILE A 356 -5.87 -0.73 -1.30
CA ILE A 356 -6.88 -0.80 -2.37
C ILE A 356 -6.83 -2.19 -3.01
N THR A 357 -7.96 -2.90 -3.01
CA THR A 357 -8.08 -4.29 -3.51
C THR A 357 -9.02 -4.46 -4.70
N ALA A 358 -9.87 -3.48 -5.00
CA ALA A 358 -10.95 -3.62 -5.99
C ALA A 358 -11.06 -2.43 -6.95
N TRP A 359 -11.43 -2.73 -8.21
CA TRP A 359 -11.67 -1.72 -9.24
C TRP A 359 -12.82 -0.75 -8.92
N ALA A 360 -13.83 -1.21 -8.16
CA ALA A 360 -14.93 -0.37 -7.71
C ALA A 360 -14.48 0.85 -6.89
N PHE A 361 -13.31 0.77 -6.23
CA PHE A 361 -12.68 1.93 -5.60
C PHE A 361 -12.19 2.92 -6.66
N VAL A 362 -11.41 2.44 -7.64
CA VAL A 362 -10.84 3.24 -8.73
C VAL A 362 -11.94 3.92 -9.54
N ASP A 363 -13.00 3.20 -9.86
CA ASP A 363 -14.13 3.68 -10.65
C ASP A 363 -14.87 4.87 -10.00
N LYS A 364 -14.81 5.00 -8.67
CA LYS A 364 -15.42 6.12 -7.92
C LYS A 364 -14.51 7.34 -7.82
N LEU A 365 -13.22 7.24 -8.16
CA LEU A 365 -12.26 8.32 -7.98
C LEU A 365 -12.58 9.56 -8.80
N GLU A 366 -13.16 9.42 -9.99
CA GLU A 366 -13.58 10.57 -10.81
C GLU A 366 -14.70 11.38 -10.14
N HIS A 367 -15.57 10.74 -9.37
CA HIS A 367 -16.61 11.42 -8.59
C HIS A 367 -16.04 12.09 -7.33
N VAL A 368 -15.15 11.37 -6.62
CA VAL A 368 -14.54 11.86 -5.38
C VAL A 368 -13.58 13.01 -5.67
N PHE A 369 -12.82 12.94 -6.76
CA PHE A 369 -11.83 13.91 -7.19
C PHE A 369 -12.18 14.45 -8.59
N PRO A 370 -13.15 15.36 -8.71
CA PRO A 370 -13.63 15.85 -10.00
C PRO A 370 -12.56 16.58 -10.84
N GLY A 371 -11.48 17.06 -10.21
CA GLY A 371 -10.34 17.71 -10.86
C GLY A 371 -9.19 16.78 -11.24
N LEU A 372 -9.28 15.47 -10.98
CA LEU A 372 -8.15 14.54 -11.03
C LEU A 372 -7.55 14.41 -12.43
N THR A 373 -6.27 14.78 -12.56
CA THR A 373 -5.50 14.61 -13.79
C THR A 373 -4.17 13.87 -13.58
N SER A 374 -3.67 13.79 -12.35
CA SER A 374 -2.46 13.07 -12.00
C SER A 374 -2.75 12.13 -10.83
N LEU A 375 -2.49 10.83 -11.03
CA LEU A 375 -2.78 9.81 -10.04
C LEU A 375 -1.55 8.93 -9.79
N ARG A 376 -1.27 8.61 -8.53
CA ARG A 376 -0.37 7.52 -8.17
C ARG A 376 -1.10 6.51 -7.31
N VAL A 377 -0.98 5.24 -7.70
CA VAL A 377 -1.71 4.12 -7.09
C VAL A 377 -0.85 2.85 -7.06
N SER A 378 0.44 2.95 -7.37
CA SER A 378 1.37 1.82 -7.29
C SER A 378 1.41 1.19 -5.90
N HIS A 379 1.83 -0.08 -5.83
CA HIS A 379 1.97 -0.83 -4.57
C HIS A 379 0.69 -0.93 -3.75
N ASN A 380 -0.45 -1.08 -4.43
CA ASN A 380 -1.70 -1.50 -3.81
C ASN A 380 -1.97 -2.98 -4.15
N PRO A 381 -2.57 -3.77 -3.23
CA PRO A 381 -2.87 -5.19 -3.45
C PRO A 381 -3.65 -5.48 -4.75
N LEU A 382 -4.48 -4.54 -5.19
CA LEU A 382 -5.19 -4.59 -6.48
C LEU A 382 -4.27 -4.99 -7.64
N TYR A 383 -3.01 -4.52 -7.66
CA TYR A 383 -2.08 -4.72 -8.77
C TYR A 383 -1.20 -5.98 -8.64
N GLU A 384 -1.27 -6.70 -7.52
CA GLU A 384 -0.42 -7.87 -7.26
C GLU A 384 -1.06 -9.18 -7.74
N SER A 385 -2.39 -9.26 -7.75
CA SER A 385 -3.14 -10.48 -8.05
C SER A 385 -4.22 -10.27 -9.12
N LEU A 386 -3.94 -9.46 -10.15
CA LEU A 386 -4.88 -9.22 -11.23
C LEU A 386 -5.14 -10.51 -12.04
N GLN A 387 -6.42 -10.79 -12.27
CA GLN A 387 -6.87 -11.90 -13.11
C GLN A 387 -7.93 -11.41 -14.08
N ALA A 388 -7.88 -11.92 -15.30
CA ALA A 388 -8.97 -11.73 -16.25
C ALA A 388 -10.09 -12.76 -16.06
N ALA A 389 -11.24 -12.52 -16.69
CA ALA A 389 -12.42 -13.39 -16.62
C ALA A 389 -12.17 -14.84 -17.08
N ASP A 390 -11.16 -15.06 -17.93
CA ASP A 390 -10.73 -16.39 -18.39
C ASP A 390 -9.73 -17.08 -17.44
N GLY A 391 -9.42 -16.47 -16.30
CA GLY A 391 -8.46 -16.97 -15.32
C GLY A 391 -6.99 -16.64 -15.64
N ARG A 392 -6.71 -15.91 -16.73
CA ARG A 392 -5.36 -15.48 -17.07
C ARG A 392 -4.86 -14.45 -16.06
N THR A 393 -3.68 -14.70 -15.48
CA THR A 393 -2.96 -13.71 -14.66
C THR A 393 -2.58 -12.51 -15.51
N LEU A 394 -2.87 -11.32 -15.01
CA LEU A 394 -2.52 -10.06 -15.63
C LEU A 394 -1.27 -9.48 -14.96
N THR A 395 -0.50 -8.73 -15.74
CA THR A 395 0.76 -8.10 -15.32
C THR A 395 0.52 -6.71 -14.70
N ALA A 396 1.57 -6.12 -14.15
CA ALA A 396 1.52 -4.73 -13.70
C ALA A 396 1.19 -3.74 -14.84
N ASP A 397 1.64 -4.02 -16.06
CA ASP A 397 1.34 -3.22 -17.25
C ASP A 397 -0.16 -3.30 -17.59
N ASP A 398 -0.79 -4.46 -17.46
CA ASP A 398 -2.24 -4.60 -17.59
C ASP A 398 -2.97 -3.75 -16.54
N GLY A 399 -2.48 -3.76 -15.29
CA GLY A 399 -3.00 -2.92 -14.22
C GLY A 399 -2.94 -1.43 -14.54
N TYR A 400 -1.80 -0.96 -15.06
CA TYR A 400 -1.63 0.41 -15.54
C TYR A 400 -2.66 0.76 -16.62
N MET A 401 -2.79 -0.09 -17.65
CA MET A 401 -3.72 0.11 -18.76
C MET A 401 -5.18 0.11 -18.30
N LEU A 402 -5.55 -0.77 -17.38
CA LEU A 402 -6.89 -0.84 -16.82
C LEU A 402 -7.24 0.39 -15.99
N THR A 403 -6.34 0.86 -15.13
CA THR A 403 -6.53 2.10 -14.36
C THR A 403 -6.71 3.29 -15.30
N LEU A 404 -5.86 3.37 -16.31
CA LEU A 404 -5.91 4.42 -17.32
C LEU A 404 -7.24 4.40 -18.07
N ALA A 405 -7.68 3.26 -18.58
CA ALA A 405 -8.94 3.12 -19.31
C ALA A 405 -10.18 3.41 -18.46
N ARG A 406 -10.13 3.19 -17.14
CA ARG A 406 -11.23 3.50 -16.22
C ARG A 406 -11.33 4.98 -15.87
N LEU A 407 -10.25 5.75 -15.99
CA LEU A 407 -10.19 7.17 -15.62
C LEU A 407 -9.83 8.05 -16.83
N GLY A 408 -10.86 8.62 -17.47
CA GLY A 408 -10.73 9.30 -18.76
C GLY A 408 -9.94 10.61 -18.72
N ASN A 409 -10.02 11.35 -17.61
CA ASN A 409 -9.43 12.69 -17.48
C ASN A 409 -7.94 12.68 -17.06
N LEU A 410 -7.36 11.50 -16.81
CA LEU A 410 -5.95 11.41 -16.41
C LEU A 410 -5.01 11.87 -17.53
N LYS A 411 -4.00 12.64 -17.13
CA LYS A 411 -2.86 13.09 -17.95
C LYS A 411 -1.56 12.43 -17.50
N THR A 412 -1.46 12.05 -16.22
CA THR A 412 -0.29 11.38 -15.64
C THR A 412 -0.76 10.23 -14.75
N LEU A 413 -0.12 9.07 -14.85
CA LEU A 413 -0.34 7.91 -13.99
C LEU A 413 1.00 7.34 -13.52
N ASN A 414 1.19 7.20 -12.21
CA ASN A 414 2.44 6.69 -11.60
C ASN A 414 3.70 7.39 -12.17
N TYR A 415 3.68 8.73 -12.17
CA TYR A 415 4.74 9.62 -12.73
C TYR A 415 4.95 9.55 -14.24
N SER A 416 4.23 8.71 -14.97
CA SER A 416 4.34 8.60 -16.41
C SER A 416 3.27 9.46 -17.10
N PRO A 417 3.64 10.39 -17.99
CA PRO A 417 2.67 11.13 -18.79
C PRO A 417 1.96 10.17 -19.76
N ILE A 418 0.66 10.36 -19.92
CA ILE A 418 -0.19 9.52 -20.77
C ILE A 418 -0.26 10.13 -22.15
N ASN A 419 0.16 9.38 -23.17
CA ASN A 419 0.04 9.83 -24.55
C ASN A 419 -1.26 9.32 -25.23
N PRO A 420 -1.71 9.96 -26.33
CA PRO A 420 -2.95 9.56 -27.00
C PRO A 420 -2.97 8.12 -27.52
N LYS A 421 -1.81 7.57 -27.90
CA LYS A 421 -1.70 6.19 -28.40
C LYS A 421 -1.88 5.17 -27.26
N GLU A 422 -1.28 5.45 -26.10
CA GLU A 422 -1.49 4.66 -24.88
C GLU A 422 -2.94 4.68 -24.44
N ARG A 423 -3.57 5.87 -24.46
CA ARG A 423 -4.99 6.04 -24.17
C ARG A 423 -5.87 5.16 -25.04
N LEU A 424 -5.70 5.27 -26.36
CA LEU A 424 -6.43 4.47 -27.33
C LEU A 424 -6.24 2.97 -27.11
N ASN A 425 -4.99 2.55 -26.89
CA ASN A 425 -4.67 1.14 -26.66
C ASN A 425 -5.30 0.61 -25.36
N ALA A 426 -5.23 1.38 -24.28
CA ALA A 426 -5.80 1.01 -22.98
C ALA A 426 -7.32 0.89 -23.04
N GLU A 427 -7.98 1.87 -23.64
CA GLU A 427 -9.44 1.90 -23.76
C GLU A 427 -9.96 0.78 -24.67
N SER A 428 -9.29 0.52 -25.79
CA SER A 428 -9.59 -0.62 -26.67
C SER A 428 -9.38 -1.96 -25.97
N TYR A 429 -8.27 -2.09 -25.23
CA TYR A 429 -7.98 -3.29 -24.47
C TYR A 429 -9.02 -3.52 -23.36
N TYR A 430 -9.40 -2.49 -22.64
CA TYR A 430 -10.42 -2.55 -21.60
C TYR A 430 -11.79 -2.96 -22.14
N LEU A 431 -12.23 -2.39 -23.27
CA LEU A 431 -13.45 -2.83 -23.96
C LEU A 431 -13.41 -4.32 -24.32
N SER A 432 -12.27 -4.81 -24.82
CA SER A 432 -12.11 -6.24 -25.16
C SER A 432 -12.22 -7.13 -23.92
N LEU A 433 -11.75 -6.67 -22.75
CA LEU A 433 -11.85 -7.38 -21.49
C LEU A 433 -13.29 -7.42 -20.97
N ILE A 434 -14.02 -6.30 -21.05
CA ILE A 434 -15.45 -6.27 -20.68
C ILE A 434 -16.26 -7.23 -21.55
N ALA A 435 -16.03 -7.21 -22.88
CA ALA A 435 -16.71 -8.12 -23.80
C ALA A 435 -16.47 -9.59 -23.44
N ARG A 436 -15.22 -9.91 -23.07
CA ARG A 436 -14.82 -11.24 -22.63
C ARG A 436 -15.46 -11.62 -21.29
N GLU A 437 -15.54 -10.69 -20.35
CA GLU A 437 -16.23 -10.90 -19.07
C GLU A 437 -17.71 -11.23 -19.29
N VAL A 438 -18.40 -10.48 -20.15
CA VAL A 438 -19.80 -10.76 -20.52
C VAL A 438 -19.93 -12.10 -21.27
N GLN A 439 -18.94 -12.49 -22.07
CA GLN A 439 -18.93 -13.77 -22.78
C GLN A 439 -18.85 -14.97 -21.83
N PHE A 440 -18.04 -14.88 -20.77
CA PHE A 440 -17.86 -15.97 -19.79
C PHE A 440 -18.91 -15.95 -18.67
N ALA A 441 -19.66 -14.85 -18.51
CA ALA A 441 -20.69 -14.73 -17.50
C ALA A 441 -22.07 -15.28 -17.95
N PRO A 442 -22.89 -15.77 -17.01
CA PRO A 442 -24.30 -16.09 -17.27
C PRO A 442 -25.08 -14.88 -17.81
N GLU A 443 -26.03 -15.13 -18.71
CA GLU A 443 -26.82 -14.08 -19.38
C GLU A 443 -27.48 -13.08 -18.44
N ARG A 444 -28.03 -13.60 -17.35
CA ARG A 444 -28.69 -12.81 -16.30
C ARG A 444 -27.78 -11.77 -15.64
N LEU A 445 -26.45 -11.93 -15.72
CA LEU A 445 -25.48 -11.01 -15.13
C LEU A 445 -24.97 -9.96 -16.12
N GLN A 446 -25.31 -10.05 -17.40
CA GLN A 446 -24.79 -9.11 -18.41
C GLN A 446 -25.03 -7.66 -18.04
N THR A 447 -26.27 -7.29 -17.72
CA THR A 447 -26.61 -5.91 -17.33
C THR A 447 -25.82 -5.47 -16.11
N GLN A 448 -25.73 -6.35 -15.10
CA GLN A 448 -24.98 -6.06 -13.87
C GLN A 448 -23.48 -5.83 -14.13
N ILE A 449 -22.87 -6.62 -15.02
CA ILE A 449 -21.45 -6.47 -15.40
C ILE A 449 -21.27 -5.14 -16.12
N LEU A 450 -22.08 -4.85 -17.14
CA LEU A 450 -21.98 -3.60 -17.89
C LEU A 450 -22.18 -2.37 -16.98
N ASP A 451 -23.13 -2.42 -16.05
CA ASP A 451 -23.37 -1.37 -15.06
C ASP A 451 -22.21 -1.19 -14.08
N SER A 452 -21.39 -2.23 -13.87
CA SER A 452 -20.20 -2.17 -13.02
C SER A 452 -19.00 -1.47 -13.68
N HIS A 453 -19.09 -1.13 -14.97
CA HIS A 453 -18.06 -0.42 -15.72
C HIS A 453 -18.56 0.98 -16.13
N PRO A 454 -18.34 2.04 -15.34
CA PRO A 454 -18.99 3.35 -15.56
C PRO A 454 -18.71 3.98 -16.93
N ARG A 455 -17.52 3.71 -17.50
CA ARG A 455 -17.13 4.24 -18.81
C ARG A 455 -17.57 3.38 -20.00
N TYR A 456 -18.17 2.21 -19.80
CA TYR A 456 -18.51 1.29 -20.90
C TYR A 456 -19.36 1.96 -21.97
N LYS A 457 -20.44 2.65 -21.57
CA LYS A 457 -21.35 3.31 -22.52
C LYS A 457 -20.63 4.33 -23.40
N TRP A 458 -19.84 5.21 -22.78
CA TRP A 458 -19.06 6.22 -23.50
C TRP A 458 -18.01 5.59 -24.41
N LEU A 459 -17.33 4.53 -23.96
CA LEU A 459 -16.34 3.81 -24.77
C LEU A 459 -16.97 3.15 -26.00
N CYS A 460 -18.18 2.61 -25.89
CA CYS A 460 -18.91 2.07 -27.04
C CYS A 460 -19.35 3.17 -28.02
N GLU A 461 -19.71 4.36 -27.54
CA GLU A 461 -20.03 5.51 -28.38
C GLU A 461 -18.79 6.01 -29.17
N GLU A 462 -17.63 6.01 -28.54
CA GLU A 462 -16.36 6.47 -29.15
C GLU A 462 -15.72 5.43 -30.08
N TYR A 463 -15.69 4.16 -29.69
CA TYR A 463 -14.93 3.10 -30.37
C TYR A 463 -15.79 2.01 -31.03
N GLY A 464 -17.10 2.01 -30.77
CA GLY A 464 -18.05 0.99 -31.23
C GLY A 464 -18.28 -0.14 -30.23
N GLU A 465 -19.41 -0.84 -30.37
CA GLU A 465 -19.75 -1.98 -29.51
C GLU A 465 -18.87 -3.20 -29.83
N PRO A 466 -18.29 -3.86 -28.81
CA PRO A 466 -17.52 -5.07 -29.03
C PRO A 466 -18.43 -6.24 -29.43
N ASN A 467 -17.94 -7.11 -30.31
CA ASN A 467 -18.70 -8.29 -30.77
C ASN A 467 -18.72 -9.37 -29.68
N ILE A 468 -19.85 -9.52 -28.97
CA ILE A 468 -20.01 -10.50 -27.89
C ILE A 468 -20.55 -11.82 -28.48
N GLN A 469 -19.65 -12.69 -28.93
CA GLN A 469 -20.02 -14.04 -29.36
C GLN A 469 -20.00 -15.01 -28.19
N ARG A 470 -21.17 -15.29 -27.62
CA ARG A 470 -21.31 -16.32 -26.58
C ARG A 470 -21.19 -17.70 -27.22
N SER A 471 -20.01 -18.31 -27.10
CA SER A 471 -19.88 -19.73 -27.42
C SER A 471 -20.74 -20.51 -26.43
N LYS A 472 -21.70 -21.30 -26.93
CA LYS A 472 -22.57 -22.19 -26.14
C LYS A 472 -21.82 -23.19 -25.23
N ASN A 473 -20.48 -23.28 -25.36
CA ASN A 473 -19.60 -24.17 -24.62
C ASN A 473 -18.53 -23.44 -23.76
N ALA A 474 -18.65 -22.14 -23.50
CA ALA A 474 -17.76 -21.43 -22.56
C ALA A 474 -18.23 -21.60 -21.11
N VAL A 475 -18.39 -22.85 -20.67
CA VAL A 475 -18.49 -23.12 -19.23
C VAL A 475 -17.06 -23.21 -18.71
N ASN A 476 -16.72 -22.31 -17.79
CA ASN A 476 -15.46 -22.30 -17.05
C ASN A 476 -15.08 -23.74 -16.60
N PRO A 477 -13.87 -24.26 -16.93
CA PRO A 477 -13.42 -25.59 -16.52
C PRO A 477 -13.47 -25.86 -15.00
N ASN A 478 -13.52 -24.79 -14.19
CA ASN A 478 -13.63 -24.86 -12.73
C ASN A 478 -15.08 -24.78 -12.20
N SER A 479 -16.09 -24.64 -13.08
CA SER A 479 -17.50 -24.75 -12.69
C SER A 479 -17.91 -26.22 -12.58
N LEU A 480 -18.72 -26.57 -11.58
CA LEU A 480 -19.23 -27.93 -11.37
C LEU A 480 -19.92 -28.51 -12.62
N ALA A 481 -20.51 -27.64 -13.46
CA ALA A 481 -21.16 -27.99 -14.72
C ALA A 481 -20.18 -28.41 -15.83
N ALA A 482 -18.93 -27.92 -15.83
CA ALA A 482 -17.90 -28.33 -16.80
C ALA A 482 -17.26 -29.68 -16.46
N ARG A 483 -17.61 -30.28 -15.31
CA ARG A 483 -17.06 -31.55 -14.82
C ARG A 483 -18.04 -32.72 -14.94
N LEU A 484 -19.20 -32.54 -15.56
CA LEU A 484 -20.21 -33.59 -15.76
C LEU A 484 -20.22 -34.03 -17.23
N ILE A 485 -20.28 -35.34 -17.46
CA ILE A 485 -20.61 -35.93 -18.77
C ILE A 485 -22.05 -36.40 -18.69
N ARG A 486 -22.87 -36.02 -19.66
CA ARG A 486 -24.21 -36.59 -19.82
C ARG A 486 -24.09 -37.92 -20.56
N ILE A 487 -24.36 -39.02 -19.86
CA ILE A 487 -24.26 -40.36 -20.43
C ILE A 487 -25.67 -40.95 -20.58
N LYS A 488 -25.99 -41.37 -21.80
CA LYS A 488 -27.19 -42.14 -22.12
C LYS A 488 -26.84 -43.63 -22.13
N PHE A 489 -27.33 -44.36 -21.15
CA PHE A 489 -27.17 -45.80 -21.02
C PHE A 489 -28.31 -46.54 -21.72
N CYS A 490 -28.00 -47.41 -22.66
CA CYS A 490 -28.96 -48.19 -23.43
C CYS A 490 -28.81 -49.68 -23.12
N LEU A 491 -29.76 -50.29 -22.42
CA LEU A 491 -29.74 -51.74 -22.19
C LEU A 491 -30.18 -52.49 -23.46
N VAL A 492 -29.29 -53.34 -23.99
CA VAL A 492 -29.58 -54.23 -25.12
C VAL A 492 -29.69 -55.66 -24.62
N ALA A 493 -30.84 -56.30 -24.83
CA ALA A 493 -31.04 -57.70 -24.46
C ALA A 493 -30.37 -58.59 -25.51
N GLY A 494 -29.40 -59.41 -25.10
CA GLY A 494 -28.70 -60.34 -25.97
C GLY A 494 -29.64 -61.34 -26.68
N GLU A 495 -29.27 -61.73 -27.90
CA GLU A 495 -30.07 -62.45 -28.92
C GLU A 495 -30.63 -63.85 -28.56
N THR A 496 -30.65 -64.25 -27.29
CA THR A 496 -31.15 -65.59 -26.89
C THR A 496 -32.48 -65.63 -26.15
N GLN A 497 -33.22 -64.52 -26.03
CA GLN A 497 -34.61 -64.57 -25.53
C GLN A 497 -35.57 -63.70 -26.36
N LYS A 498 -36.30 -64.37 -27.25
CA LYS A 498 -37.54 -63.87 -27.86
C LYS A 498 -38.56 -63.54 -26.75
N ALA A 499 -38.77 -62.25 -26.48
CA ALA A 499 -40.08 -61.67 -26.17
C ALA A 499 -39.93 -60.19 -25.75
N ASN A 500 -40.19 -59.27 -26.67
CA ASN A 500 -40.86 -57.97 -26.43
C ASN A 500 -40.42 -57.12 -25.20
N ILE A 501 -39.11 -56.88 -25.03
CA ILE A 501 -38.61 -55.93 -24.01
C ILE A 501 -38.24 -54.62 -24.73
N LYS A 502 -38.99 -53.54 -24.44
CA LYS A 502 -38.64 -52.16 -24.82
C LYS A 502 -37.21 -51.87 -24.34
N SER A 503 -36.36 -51.34 -25.22
CA SER A 503 -35.04 -50.82 -24.82
C SER A 503 -35.24 -49.86 -23.65
N LYS A 504 -34.69 -50.22 -22.47
CA LYS A 504 -34.71 -49.32 -21.32
C LYS A 504 -33.50 -48.40 -21.46
N THR A 505 -33.78 -47.11 -21.53
CA THR A 505 -32.77 -46.06 -21.56
C THR A 505 -32.71 -45.37 -20.21
N TYR A 506 -31.50 -45.09 -19.73
CA TYR A 506 -31.24 -44.33 -18.52
C TYR A 506 -30.26 -43.22 -18.82
N GLU A 507 -30.65 -41.97 -18.59
CA GLU A 507 -29.78 -40.81 -18.78
C GLU A 507 -29.35 -40.28 -17.41
N ALA A 508 -28.05 -40.02 -17.26
CA ALA A 508 -27.48 -39.49 -16.04
C ALA A 508 -26.33 -38.52 -16.33
N GLU A 509 -26.23 -37.46 -15.52
CA GLU A 509 -25.08 -36.58 -15.50
C GLU A 509 -24.06 -37.11 -14.48
N ILE A 510 -22.91 -37.57 -14.99
CA ILE A 510 -21.89 -38.25 -14.21
C ILE A 510 -20.63 -37.37 -14.13
N PRO A 511 -20.09 -37.08 -12.95
CA PRO A 511 -18.81 -36.39 -12.83
C PRO A 511 -17.69 -37.12 -13.56
N MET A 512 -16.88 -36.41 -14.37
CA MET A 512 -15.73 -36.95 -15.10
C MET A 512 -14.72 -37.67 -14.20
N SER A 513 -14.65 -37.27 -12.92
CA SER A 513 -13.81 -37.88 -11.89
C SER A 513 -14.37 -39.16 -11.27
N CYS A 514 -15.64 -39.52 -11.51
CA CYS A 514 -16.19 -40.79 -11.03
C CYS A 514 -15.44 -41.96 -11.67
N THR A 515 -15.08 -42.96 -10.86
CA THR A 515 -14.40 -44.15 -11.37
C THR A 515 -15.35 -44.97 -12.23
N ALA A 516 -14.82 -45.69 -13.23
CA ALA A 516 -15.60 -46.64 -14.04
C ALA A 516 -16.37 -47.65 -13.16
N TYR A 517 -15.80 -48.03 -12.00
CA TYR A 517 -16.46 -48.90 -11.02
C TYR A 517 -17.71 -48.26 -10.40
N THR A 518 -17.65 -46.98 -10.05
CA THR A 518 -18.80 -46.23 -9.50
C THR A 518 -19.91 -46.11 -10.53
N VAL A 519 -19.56 -45.81 -11.78
CA VAL A 519 -20.53 -45.70 -12.89
C VAL A 519 -21.20 -47.04 -13.15
N LEU A 520 -20.42 -48.12 -13.21
CA LEU A 520 -20.94 -49.49 -13.34
C LEU A 520 -21.94 -49.82 -12.22
N GLY A 521 -21.63 -49.47 -10.97
CA GLY A 521 -22.52 -49.69 -9.82
C GLY A 521 -23.84 -48.91 -9.91
N ILE A 522 -23.80 -47.66 -10.36
CA ILE A 522 -25.00 -46.82 -10.58
C ILE A 522 -25.89 -47.45 -11.66
N VAL A 523 -25.29 -47.80 -12.79
CA VAL A 523 -26.00 -48.35 -13.96
C VAL A 523 -26.57 -49.75 -13.65
N ALA A 524 -25.77 -50.62 -13.04
CA ALA A 524 -26.19 -51.96 -12.65
C ALA A 524 -27.36 -51.92 -11.65
N LYS A 525 -27.31 -51.02 -10.66
CA LYS A 525 -28.42 -50.80 -9.72
C LYS A 525 -29.68 -50.29 -10.42
N HIS A 526 -29.54 -49.39 -11.39
CA HIS A 526 -30.68 -48.81 -12.11
C HIS A 526 -31.41 -49.84 -12.99
N PHE A 527 -30.65 -50.71 -13.67
CA PHE A 527 -31.20 -51.77 -14.52
C PHE A 527 -31.51 -53.09 -13.79
N ASP A 528 -31.32 -53.14 -12.47
CA ASP A 528 -31.49 -54.34 -11.62
C ASP A 528 -30.61 -55.54 -12.07
N ILE A 529 -29.36 -55.24 -12.45
CA ILE A 529 -28.34 -56.20 -12.89
C ILE A 529 -27.27 -56.31 -11.80
N LYS A 530 -26.71 -57.51 -11.59
CA LYS A 530 -25.52 -57.65 -10.72
C LYS A 530 -24.32 -56.96 -11.37
N PRO A 531 -23.56 -56.09 -10.67
CA PRO A 531 -22.41 -55.39 -11.27
C PRO A 531 -21.39 -56.32 -11.95
N SER A 532 -21.21 -57.55 -11.44
CA SER A 532 -20.33 -58.57 -12.03
C SER A 532 -20.78 -59.10 -13.40
N LYS A 533 -22.03 -58.85 -13.79
CA LYS A 533 -22.63 -59.26 -15.06
C LYS A 533 -22.95 -58.06 -15.96
N CYS A 534 -22.50 -56.86 -15.59
CA CYS A 534 -22.77 -55.63 -16.34
C CYS A 534 -21.52 -55.27 -17.15
N GLY A 535 -21.66 -55.10 -18.46
CA GLY A 535 -20.66 -54.53 -19.36
C GLY A 535 -21.09 -53.15 -19.85
N LEU A 536 -20.15 -52.23 -19.98
CA LEU A 536 -20.39 -50.88 -20.50
C LEU A 536 -19.55 -50.67 -21.75
N ILE A 537 -20.19 -50.43 -22.89
CA ILE A 537 -19.52 -50.19 -24.17
C ILE A 537 -19.89 -48.80 -24.65
N TRP A 538 -18.89 -47.93 -24.82
CA TRP A 538 -19.10 -46.60 -25.38
C TRP A 538 -19.13 -46.64 -26.90
N GLU A 539 -20.21 -46.12 -27.47
CA GLU A 539 -20.39 -45.91 -28.89
C GLU A 539 -19.81 -44.52 -29.24
N THR A 540 -18.61 -44.50 -29.84
CA THR A 540 -17.82 -43.26 -30.00
C THR A 540 -18.40 -42.28 -31.03
N GLY A 541 -19.32 -42.72 -31.88
CA GLY A 541 -19.84 -41.93 -33.00
C GLY A 541 -18.92 -41.89 -34.23
N ASP A 542 -17.68 -42.38 -34.10
CA ASP A 542 -16.71 -42.46 -35.19
C ASP A 542 -16.98 -43.70 -36.06
N TRP A 543 -17.30 -43.48 -37.33
CA TRP A 543 -17.50 -44.53 -38.32
C TRP A 543 -16.18 -44.82 -39.04
N MET A 544 -15.64 -46.03 -38.85
CA MET A 544 -14.45 -46.50 -39.55
C MET A 544 -14.85 -47.32 -40.78
N SER A 545 -14.14 -47.19 -41.89
CA SER A 545 -14.26 -48.16 -42.99
C SER A 545 -13.81 -49.53 -42.51
N ALA A 546 -14.58 -50.58 -42.79
CA ALA A 546 -14.20 -51.96 -42.45
C ALA A 546 -12.87 -52.31 -43.15
N ASN A 547 -11.76 -52.29 -42.41
CA ASN A 547 -10.48 -52.67 -42.97
C ASN A 547 -10.49 -54.16 -43.33
N LYS A 548 -10.30 -54.43 -44.62
CA LYS A 548 -9.73 -55.69 -45.12
C LYS A 548 -8.44 -55.99 -44.35
N SER A 549 -8.20 -57.26 -44.05
CA SER A 549 -7.07 -57.72 -43.25
C SER A 549 -5.71 -57.21 -43.78
N MET A 550 -4.82 -56.92 -42.84
CA MET A 550 -3.45 -56.40 -42.98
C MET A 550 -2.45 -57.38 -43.65
N ALA A 551 -2.90 -58.21 -44.60
CA ALA A 551 -2.10 -59.25 -45.25
C ALA A 551 -1.87 -59.02 -46.75
N ASP A 552 -2.39 -57.93 -47.34
CA ASP A 552 -2.48 -57.80 -48.81
C ASP A 552 -2.10 -56.42 -49.36
N LEU A 553 -1.26 -55.64 -48.67
CA LEU A 553 -0.69 -54.40 -49.20
C LEU A 553 0.83 -54.55 -49.30
N GLY A 554 1.27 -54.96 -50.49
CA GLY A 554 2.66 -54.93 -50.92
C GLY A 554 3.17 -53.50 -51.08
N GLU A 555 4.48 -53.36 -50.93
CA GLU A 555 5.24 -52.14 -51.22
C GLU A 555 5.01 -51.67 -52.66
N ASP A 556 5.05 -50.35 -52.84
CA ASP A 556 4.91 -49.57 -54.08
C ASP A 556 3.51 -49.02 -54.33
N ASP A 557 3.25 -47.76 -53.92
CA ASP A 557 3.24 -46.67 -54.90
C ASP A 557 3.11 -45.31 -54.19
N TRP A 558 4.12 -44.46 -54.38
CA TRP A 558 4.04 -43.03 -54.11
C TRP A 558 3.66 -42.37 -55.44
N ASN A 559 2.40 -41.95 -55.63
CA ASN A 559 2.08 -40.84 -56.55
C ASN A 559 0.65 -40.28 -56.42
N SER A 560 0.62 -38.97 -56.19
CA SER A 560 -0.14 -37.92 -56.87
C SER A 560 -1.62 -38.12 -57.30
N ASP A 561 -2.44 -37.23 -56.75
CA ASP A 561 -3.53 -36.43 -57.36
C ASP A 561 -4.94 -37.00 -57.60
N ASP A 562 -5.88 -36.13 -57.20
CA ASP A 562 -7.26 -35.89 -57.62
C ASP A 562 -8.36 -36.98 -57.69
N SER A 563 -9.48 -36.59 -57.06
CA SER A 563 -10.87 -36.75 -57.50
C SER A 563 -11.69 -38.02 -57.19
N GLU A 564 -12.82 -37.73 -56.51
CA GLU A 564 -14.18 -38.29 -56.58
C GLU A 564 -14.53 -39.74 -56.15
N ASP A 565 -15.55 -39.78 -55.29
CA ASP A 565 -16.60 -40.79 -55.14
C ASP A 565 -16.21 -42.28 -54.96
N GLU A 566 -16.08 -42.72 -53.70
CA GLU A 566 -16.33 -44.13 -53.34
C GLU A 566 -17.64 -44.29 -52.56
N ARG A 567 -18.65 -44.74 -53.31
CA ARG A 567 -19.88 -45.34 -52.79
C ARG A 567 -19.57 -46.77 -52.35
N GLY A 568 -19.91 -47.11 -51.10
CA GLY A 568 -20.17 -48.50 -50.68
C GLY A 568 -19.11 -49.20 -49.83
N ALA A 569 -18.37 -48.49 -48.97
CA ALA A 569 -17.61 -49.14 -47.90
C ALA A 569 -18.55 -49.46 -46.71
N ASP A 570 -18.61 -50.74 -46.28
CA ASP A 570 -19.22 -51.11 -45.00
C ASP A 570 -18.50 -50.33 -43.88
N ARG A 571 -19.24 -49.44 -43.21
CA ARG A 571 -18.71 -48.63 -42.11
C ARG A 571 -19.11 -49.26 -40.79
N VAL A 572 -18.13 -49.56 -39.95
CA VAL A 572 -18.35 -50.08 -38.59
C VAL A 572 -18.07 -48.96 -37.59
N MET A 573 -19.00 -48.72 -36.67
CA MET A 573 -18.80 -47.74 -35.60
C MET A 573 -17.73 -48.24 -34.63
N ARG A 574 -16.78 -47.37 -34.28
CA ARG A 574 -15.76 -47.67 -33.28
C ARG A 574 -16.40 -47.77 -31.89
N GLU A 575 -16.21 -48.90 -31.22
CA GLU A 575 -16.70 -49.17 -29.87
C GLU A 575 -15.51 -49.24 -28.88
N VAL A 576 -15.72 -48.78 -27.65
CA VAL A 576 -14.72 -48.85 -26.57
C VAL A 576 -15.33 -49.56 -25.36
N ASP A 577 -14.77 -50.71 -24.96
CA ASP A 577 -15.17 -51.42 -23.73
C ASP A 577 -14.63 -50.68 -22.50
N ILE A 578 -15.53 -50.13 -21.69
CA ILE A 578 -15.19 -49.42 -20.45
C ILE A 578 -14.93 -50.46 -19.36
N VAL A 579 -13.66 -50.75 -19.15
CA VAL A 579 -13.23 -51.78 -18.18
C VAL A 579 -13.44 -51.28 -16.74
N PRO A 580 -14.12 -52.05 -15.87
CA PRO A 580 -14.29 -51.69 -14.47
C PRO A 580 -12.95 -51.53 -13.75
N GLY A 581 -12.71 -50.36 -13.17
CA GLY A 581 -11.46 -50.06 -12.49
C GLY A 581 -11.46 -48.67 -11.83
N THR A 582 -10.29 -48.27 -11.32
CA THR A 582 -10.08 -46.97 -10.64
C THR A 582 -9.88 -45.80 -11.60
N ARG A 583 -9.74 -46.06 -12.91
CA ARG A 583 -9.70 -45.01 -13.94
C ARG A 583 -11.01 -44.23 -13.95
N SER A 584 -10.92 -42.92 -14.09
CA SER A 584 -12.09 -42.05 -14.10
C SER A 584 -12.83 -42.15 -15.44
N ILE A 585 -14.15 -41.99 -15.43
CA ILE A 585 -14.99 -42.16 -16.62
C ILE A 585 -14.62 -41.18 -17.74
N GLY A 586 -14.14 -39.97 -17.39
CA GLY A 586 -13.64 -39.00 -18.35
C GLY A 586 -12.31 -39.37 -19.04
N THR A 587 -11.67 -40.50 -18.67
CA THR A 587 -10.53 -41.05 -19.44
C THR A 587 -10.98 -42.04 -20.51
N TRP A 588 -12.24 -42.49 -20.47
CA TRP A 588 -12.79 -43.46 -21.41
C TRP A 588 -13.63 -42.79 -22.50
N ILE A 589 -14.27 -41.67 -22.18
CA ILE A 589 -15.23 -40.97 -23.03
C ILE A 589 -14.66 -39.61 -23.39
N ASP A 590 -14.50 -39.34 -24.68
CA ASP A 590 -14.16 -38.02 -25.20
C ASP A 590 -15.45 -37.24 -25.51
N GLY A 591 -15.57 -36.04 -24.94
CA GLY A 591 -16.72 -35.14 -25.13
C GLY A 591 -17.63 -34.99 -23.90
N SER A 592 -18.63 -34.11 -24.01
CA SER A 592 -19.56 -33.77 -22.92
C SER A 592 -20.85 -34.61 -22.91
N GLU A 593 -21.11 -35.36 -23.99
CA GLU A 593 -22.25 -36.26 -24.13
C GLU A 593 -21.80 -37.60 -24.72
N ALA A 594 -22.35 -38.71 -24.24
CA ALA A 594 -21.99 -40.05 -24.73
C ALA A 594 -23.15 -41.03 -24.67
N THR A 595 -23.17 -41.98 -25.62
CA THR A 595 -24.08 -43.12 -25.61
C THR A 595 -23.30 -44.38 -25.23
N VAL A 596 -23.71 -45.03 -24.13
CA VAL A 596 -23.06 -46.23 -23.61
C VAL A 596 -24.06 -47.39 -23.66
N ARG A 597 -23.75 -48.41 -24.44
CA ARG A 597 -24.49 -49.67 -24.47
C ARG A 597 -24.19 -50.46 -23.20
N VAL A 598 -25.25 -50.91 -22.54
CA VAL A 598 -25.19 -51.78 -21.37
C VAL A 598 -25.48 -53.20 -21.83
N GLU A 599 -24.53 -54.09 -21.61
CA GLU A 599 -24.65 -55.50 -21.95
C GLU A 599 -24.69 -56.36 -20.68
N ILE A 600 -25.50 -57.41 -20.72
CA ILE A 600 -25.53 -58.42 -19.67
C ILE A 600 -24.57 -59.53 -20.08
N LYS A 601 -23.42 -59.62 -19.39
CA LYS A 601 -22.40 -60.67 -19.59
C LYS A 601 -22.80 -61.99 -18.91
#